data_AF-A0A938RDI5-F1
#
_entry.id   AF-A0A938RDI5-F1
#
_cell.length_a   1.000
_cell.length_b   1.000
_cell.length_c   1.000
_cell.angle_alpha   90.00
_cell.angle_beta   90.00
_cell.angle_gamma   90.00
#
_symmetry.space_group_name_H-M   'P 1'
#
loop_
_entity.id
_entity.type
_entity.pdbx_description
1 polymer ?
#
loop_
_entity_poly.entity_id
_entity_poly.type
_entity_poly.pdbx_seq_one_letter_code
_entity_poly.pdbx_strand_id
1 'polypeptide(L)'
;MEPNSTSPELSDLMSKSFFDLNVYGDFPVDSKGAKSGIISLMKRSAVKLHLIPGTLKTRAYLKRIFMGKLVPLPHEITEGMAPYEPPVEIPTDEVNRDFKILYAVGKK
;
A
#
# COMPACT_ATOMS: atom_id res chain seq x y z
N MET A 1 13.35 5.62 -3.08
CA MET A 1 12.28 5.49 -4.08
C MET A 1 12.04 4.00 -4.12
N GLU A 2 11.03 3.54 -3.38
CA GLU A 2 10.74 2.09 -3.26
C GLU A 2 10.45 1.56 -4.68
N PRO A 3 11.00 0.39 -5.07
CA PRO A 3 10.71 -0.20 -6.36
C PRO A 3 9.21 -0.52 -6.42
N ASN A 4 8.54 -0.05 -7.46
CA ASN A 4 7.16 -0.44 -7.74
C ASN A 4 7.18 -1.96 -7.98
N SER A 5 6.62 -2.77 -7.07
CA SER A 5 6.39 -4.19 -7.37
C SER A 5 5.38 -4.27 -8.50
N THR A 6 5.83 -4.63 -9.71
CA THR A 6 4.98 -4.59 -10.91
C THR A 6 4.31 -5.94 -11.15
N SER A 7 3.04 -5.92 -11.60
CA SER A 7 2.26 -7.10 -12.01
C SER A 7 3.01 -7.96 -13.05
N PRO A 8 3.66 -7.38 -14.08
CA PRO A 8 4.36 -8.17 -15.10
C PRO A 8 5.62 -8.88 -14.59
N GLU A 9 6.42 -8.24 -13.74
CA GLU A 9 7.60 -8.88 -13.14
C GLU A 9 7.21 -10.04 -12.24
N LEU A 10 6.14 -9.87 -11.45
CA LEU A 10 5.60 -10.92 -10.60
C LEU A 10 5.09 -12.10 -11.44
N SER A 11 4.41 -11.81 -12.55
CA SER A 11 3.93 -12.82 -13.48
C SER A 11 5.09 -13.59 -14.15
N ASP A 12 6.09 -12.89 -14.67
CA ASP A 12 7.27 -13.52 -15.32
C ASP A 12 8.01 -14.45 -14.35
N LEU A 13 8.24 -14.01 -13.11
CA LEU A 13 8.91 -14.79 -12.08
C LEU A 13 8.18 -16.11 -11.78
N MET A 14 6.85 -16.07 -11.75
CA MET A 14 5.99 -17.18 -11.32
C MET A 14 5.61 -18.12 -12.47
N SER A 15 5.53 -17.61 -13.70
CA SER A 15 5.08 -18.35 -14.90
C SER A 15 5.89 -19.62 -15.20
N LYS A 16 7.13 -19.69 -14.72
CA LYS A 16 8.02 -20.86 -14.90
C LYS A 16 7.65 -22.04 -13.99
N SER A 17 6.88 -21.80 -12.94
CA SER A 17 6.58 -22.80 -11.90
C SER A 17 5.12 -23.26 -11.87
N PHE A 18 4.22 -22.53 -12.52
CA PHE A 18 2.77 -22.77 -12.47
C PHE A 18 2.16 -22.67 -13.88
N PHE A 19 1.22 -23.56 -14.21
CA PHE A 19 0.57 -23.61 -15.52
C PHE A 19 -0.59 -22.61 -15.65
N ASP A 20 -1.25 -22.33 -14.53
CA ASP A 20 -2.38 -21.40 -14.44
C ASP A 20 -2.05 -20.38 -13.35
N LEU A 21 -1.77 -19.15 -13.77
CA LEU A 21 -1.33 -18.06 -12.90
C LEU A 21 -2.29 -16.87 -13.04
N ASN A 22 -2.97 -16.54 -11.95
CA ASN A 22 -3.80 -15.34 -11.86
C ASN A 22 -3.14 -14.35 -10.89
N VAL A 23 -3.18 -13.07 -11.23
CA VAL A 23 -2.70 -11.98 -10.35
C VAL A 23 -3.88 -11.14 -9.90
N TYR A 24 -3.92 -10.82 -8.62
CA TYR A 24 -4.97 -10.03 -7.99
C TYR A 24 -4.37 -8.82 -7.29
N GLY A 25 -5.07 -7.68 -7.36
CA GLY A 25 -4.75 -6.46 -6.63
C GLY A 25 -5.68 -6.27 -5.43
N ASP A 26 -5.13 -5.76 -4.33
CA ASP A 26 -5.90 -5.40 -3.14
C ASP A 26 -5.36 -4.11 -2.50
N PHE A 27 -6.17 -3.50 -1.63
CA PHE A 27 -5.95 -2.21 -0.99
C PHE A 27 -5.72 -1.08 -2.01
N PRO A 28 -6.80 -0.47 -2.54
CA PRO A 28 -6.67 0.55 -3.56
C PRO A 28 -5.79 1.72 -3.09
N VAL A 29 -5.03 2.26 -4.03
CA VAL A 29 -4.30 3.50 -3.86
C VAL A 29 -5.33 4.63 -3.89
N ASP A 30 -5.67 5.16 -2.71
CA ASP A 30 -6.40 6.42 -2.56
C ASP A 30 -5.59 7.59 -3.17
N SER A 31 -5.63 7.69 -4.49
CA SER A 31 -5.01 8.75 -5.29
C SER A 31 -5.99 9.88 -5.59
N LYS A 32 -7.26 9.76 -5.18
CA LYS A 32 -8.32 10.73 -5.48
C LYS A 32 -8.25 11.96 -4.56
N GLY A 33 -7.35 12.89 -4.87
CA GLY A 33 -7.48 14.29 -4.43
C GLY A 33 -6.16 15.05 -4.32
N ALA A 34 -6.21 16.37 -4.60
CA ALA A 34 -5.09 17.31 -4.51
C ALA A 34 -4.31 17.26 -3.17
N LYS A 35 -4.95 16.75 -2.10
CA LYS A 35 -4.33 16.52 -0.79
C LYS A 35 -3.19 15.50 -0.82
N SER A 36 -3.25 14.45 -1.65
CA SER A 36 -2.19 13.43 -1.72
C SER A 36 -0.88 14.01 -2.30
N GLY A 37 -1.00 14.87 -3.31
CA GLY A 37 0.12 15.60 -3.92
C GLY A 37 0.78 16.56 -2.94
N ILE A 38 -0.01 17.33 -2.18
CA ILE A 38 0.49 18.25 -1.16
C ILE A 38 1.22 17.48 -0.04
N ILE A 39 0.66 16.36 0.43
CA ILE A 39 1.30 15.50 1.44
C ILE A 39 2.62 14.91 0.91
N SER A 40 2.66 14.49 -0.36
CA SER A 40 3.87 13.96 -0.99
C SER A 40 4.97 15.04 -1.09
N LEU A 41 4.59 16.27 -1.49
CA LEU A 41 5.49 17.41 -1.57
C LEU A 41 6.02 17.79 -0.18
N MET A 42 5.14 17.85 0.83
CA MET A 42 5.52 18.11 2.22
C MET A 42 6.46 17.03 2.76
N LYS A 43 6.19 15.75 2.50
CA LYS A 43 7.09 14.65 2.87
C LYS A 43 8.47 14.81 2.23
N ARG A 44 8.53 15.11 0.93
CA ARG A 44 9.81 15.32 0.22
C ARG A 44 10.58 16.51 0.77
N SER A 45 9.90 17.62 1.07
CA SER A 45 10.52 18.80 1.69
C SER A 45 11.01 18.50 3.11
N ALA A 46 10.24 17.77 3.92
CA ALA A 46 10.64 17.37 5.26
C ALA A 46 11.86 16.42 5.25
N VAL A 47 11.94 15.51 4.28
CA VAL A 47 13.13 14.66 4.07
C VAL A 47 14.34 15.50 3.70
N LYS A 48 14.21 16.41 2.72
CA LYS A 48 15.31 17.29 2.28
C LYS A 48 15.82 18.23 3.39
N LEU A 49 14.91 18.71 4.23
CA LEU A 49 15.22 19.61 5.33
C LEU A 49 15.66 18.89 6.61
N HIS A 50 15.84 17.55 6.58
CA HIS A 50 16.10 16.72 7.78
C HIS A 50 15.06 16.91 8.91
N LEU A 51 13.86 17.37 8.55
CA LEU A 51 12.72 17.56 9.44
C LEU A 51 11.94 16.28 9.69
N ILE A 52 12.39 15.12 9.16
CA ILE A 52 11.86 13.84 9.61
C ILE A 52 12.13 13.79 11.11
N PRO A 53 11.10 13.79 11.96
CA PRO A 53 11.34 13.86 13.38
C PRO A 53 12.08 12.60 13.80
N GLY A 54 13.25 12.78 14.42
CA GLY A 54 14.10 11.67 14.85
C GLY A 54 13.43 10.79 15.91
N THR A 55 12.39 11.28 16.60
CA THR A 55 11.72 10.58 17.69
C THR A 55 10.31 10.12 17.31
N LEU A 56 9.91 8.97 17.86
CA LEU A 56 8.56 8.40 17.70
C LEU A 56 7.46 9.34 18.22
N LYS A 57 7.75 10.09 19.30
CA LYS A 57 6.81 11.05 19.91
C LYS A 57 6.43 12.17 18.93
N THR A 58 7.39 12.74 18.24
CA THR A 58 7.13 13.84 17.30
C THR A 58 6.45 13.32 16.02
N ARG A 59 6.79 12.12 15.55
CA ARG A 59 6.04 11.46 14.46
C ARG A 59 4.57 11.22 14.83
N ALA A 60 4.29 10.79 16.06
CA ALA A 60 2.94 10.60 16.57
C ALA A 60 2.16 11.92 16.69
N TYR A 61 2.80 12.98 17.19
CA TYR A 61 2.21 14.32 17.26
C TYR A 61 1.85 14.87 15.87
N LEU A 62 2.75 14.72 14.90
CA LEU A 62 2.53 15.16 13.52
C LEU A 62 1.36 14.40 12.89
N LYS A 63 1.32 13.07 13.06
CA LYS A 63 0.16 12.25 12.65
C LYS A 63 -1.13 12.79 13.26
N ARG A 64 -1.11 13.24 14.53
CA ARG A 64 -2.30 13.78 15.19
C ARG A 64 -2.83 15.08 14.58
N ILE A 65 -1.93 15.97 14.13
CA ILE A 65 -2.32 17.21 13.46
C ILE A 65 -2.94 16.92 12.09
N PHE A 66 -2.33 16.02 11.31
CA PHE A 66 -2.76 15.79 9.92
C PHE A 66 -3.89 14.76 9.76
N MET A 67 -3.94 13.74 10.61
CA MET A 67 -4.85 12.58 10.48
C MET A 67 -5.88 12.50 11.61
N GLY A 68 -5.83 13.40 12.60
CA GLY A 68 -6.72 13.37 13.77
C GLY A 68 -6.18 12.49 14.90
N LYS A 69 -6.97 12.30 15.97
CA LYS A 69 -6.55 11.51 17.14
C LYS A 69 -6.23 10.07 16.72
N LEU A 70 -5.09 9.54 17.18
CA LEU A 70 -4.75 8.13 17.01
C LEU A 70 -5.79 7.28 17.74
N VAL A 71 -6.37 6.31 17.04
CA VAL A 71 -7.24 5.30 17.65
C VAL A 71 -6.32 4.26 18.31
N PRO A 72 -6.57 3.88 19.57
CA PRO A 72 -5.81 2.81 20.20
C PRO A 72 -6.02 1.50 19.42
N LEU A 73 -4.94 0.75 19.24
CA LEU A 73 -5.04 -0.61 18.70
C LEU A 73 -5.85 -1.47 19.69
N PRO A 74 -6.80 -2.29 19.20
CA PRO A 74 -7.50 -3.23 20.06
C PRO A 74 -6.53 -4.27 20.63
N HIS A 75 -6.86 -4.81 21.80
CA HIS A 75 -6.05 -5.82 22.47
C HIS A 75 -6.04 -7.17 21.74
N GLU A 76 -7.10 -7.45 20.98
CA GLU A 76 -7.29 -8.69 20.26
C GLU A 76 -8.04 -8.42 18.95
N ILE A 77 -7.83 -9.29 17.97
CA ILE A 77 -8.55 -9.26 16.70
C ILE A 77 -9.76 -10.19 16.82
N THR A 78 -10.98 -9.67 16.67
CA THR A 78 -12.19 -10.48 16.63
C THR A 78 -12.73 -10.63 15.21
N GLU A 79 -13.47 -11.71 14.97
CA GLU A 79 -14.20 -11.92 13.72
C GLU A 79 -15.15 -10.74 13.47
N GLY A 80 -15.23 -10.26 12.21
CA GLY A 80 -16.10 -9.15 11.83
C GLY A 80 -15.64 -7.74 12.23
N MET A 81 -14.44 -7.54 12.76
CA MET A 81 -13.91 -6.18 13.04
C MET A 81 -13.68 -5.32 11.80
N ALA A 82 -13.53 -5.94 10.64
CA ALA A 82 -13.43 -5.27 9.36
C ALA A 82 -14.24 -6.05 8.32
N PRO A 83 -14.92 -5.36 7.39
CA PRO A 83 -15.53 -6.03 6.25
C PRO A 83 -14.42 -6.70 5.42
N TYR A 84 -14.68 -7.93 4.98
CA TYR A 84 -13.83 -8.57 3.99
C TYR A 84 -14.10 -7.95 2.62
N GLU A 85 -13.06 -7.39 2.01
CA GLU A 85 -13.07 -6.93 0.63
C GLU A 85 -12.20 -7.91 -0.19
N PRO A 86 -12.78 -8.65 -1.16
CA PRO A 86 -12.02 -9.62 -1.92
C PRO A 86 -11.04 -8.93 -2.88
N PRO A 87 -9.81 -9.46 -3.06
CA PRO A 87 -8.90 -8.99 -4.09
C PRO A 87 -9.52 -9.08 -5.48
N VAL A 88 -9.20 -8.10 -6.33
CA VAL A 88 -9.72 -8.01 -7.70
C VAL A 88 -8.67 -8.54 -8.67
N GLU A 89 -9.06 -9.39 -9.61
CA GLU A 89 -8.14 -9.86 -10.65
C GLU A 89 -7.66 -8.69 -11.50
N ILE A 90 -6.36 -8.64 -11.79
CA ILE A 90 -5.74 -7.56 -12.57
C ILE A 90 -4.96 -8.11 -13.76
N PRO A 91 -4.79 -7.30 -14.83
CA PRO A 91 -3.95 -7.67 -15.95
C PRO A 91 -2.49 -7.91 -15.52
N THR A 92 -1.85 -8.89 -16.14
CA THR A 92 -0.45 -9.26 -15.91
C THR A 92 0.52 -8.61 -16.91
N ASP A 93 -0.01 -7.99 -17.96
CA ASP A 93 0.74 -7.30 -19.01
C ASP A 93 0.94 -5.80 -18.73
N GLU A 94 0.19 -5.24 -17.78
CA GLU A 94 0.26 -3.83 -17.42
C GLU A 94 0.87 -3.58 -16.03
N VAL A 95 1.55 -2.45 -15.88
CA VAL A 95 2.09 -2.02 -14.59
C VAL A 95 0.95 -1.59 -13.67
N ASN A 96 0.70 -2.35 -12.61
CA ASN A 96 -0.25 -1.96 -11.56
C ASN A 96 0.16 -0.64 -10.87
N ARG A 97 -0.77 0.31 -10.83
CA ARG A 97 -0.66 1.58 -10.07
C ARG A 97 -1.84 1.81 -9.12
N ASP A 98 -2.86 0.97 -9.22
CA ASP A 98 -4.15 1.18 -8.59
C ASP A 98 -4.26 0.43 -7.26
N PHE A 99 -3.44 -0.60 -7.05
CA PHE A 99 -3.45 -1.42 -5.84
C PHE A 99 -2.10 -1.40 -5.14
N LYS A 100 -2.11 -1.35 -3.80
CA LYS A 100 -0.89 -1.33 -2.98
C LYS A 100 -0.29 -2.72 -2.79
N ILE A 101 -1.14 -3.75 -2.82
CA ILE A 101 -0.76 -5.15 -2.59
C ILE A 101 -1.14 -5.97 -3.81
N LEU A 102 -0.24 -6.86 -4.22
CA LEU A 102 -0.46 -7.82 -5.30
C LEU A 102 -0.37 -9.25 -4.75
N TYR A 103 -1.29 -10.10 -5.17
CA TYR A 103 -1.32 -11.52 -4.91
C TYR A 103 -1.15 -12.28 -6.22
N ALA A 104 -0.29 -13.30 -6.22
CA ALA A 104 -0.17 -14.23 -7.34
C ALA A 104 -0.63 -15.61 -6.89
N VAL A 105 -1.63 -16.15 -7.57
CA VAL A 105 -2.21 -17.48 -7.29
C VAL A 105 -1.85 -18.40 -8.44
N GLY A 106 -0.93 -19.33 -8.18
CA GLY A 106 -0.51 -20.34 -9.14
C GLY A 106 -1.13 -21.70 -8.82
N LYS A 107 -1.66 -22.39 -9.83
CA LYS A 107 -2.06 -23.80 -9.74
C LYS A 107 -0.98 -24.66 -10.41
N LYS A 108 -0.67 -25.80 -9.77
CA LYS A 108 0.31 -26.77 -10.24
C LYS A 108 -0.37 -27.95 -10.89
#